data_AF-A0A5B8JPF6-F1
#
_entry.id   AF-A0A5B8JPF6-F1
#
_cell.length_a   1.000
_cell.length_b   1.000
_cell.length_c   1.000
_cell.angle_alpha   90.00
_cell.angle_beta   90.00
_cell.angle_gamma   90.00
#
_symmetry.space_group_name_H-M   'P 1'
#
loop_
_entity.id
_entity.type
_entity.pdbx_description
1 polymer ?
#
loop_
_entity_poly.entity_id
_entity_poly.type
_entity_poly.pdbx_seq_one_letter_code
_entity_poly.pdbx_strand_id
1 'polypeptide(L)'
;MFSHIGNQAVGRLPVLESTLRAIDGIRVKVETHEEVLFALEARILELERQVRLGAKVHAEHAAAIKEIKSRLSTLMATKTRQQSNLASNAHAAMETFSQEVKQFIEQRLQNVARSRLAYVDGLTEFPQRERLPRLVGGICEILFGEYPPDLNKLRTLLNAPDYGGAFDSLNDTFSKACSFRAKARASEMRCTWHLDFTKGAALDPDRQSPWPSCDSRGRVLFVVAPAFTVDDQLYLVQQVFTG
;
A
#
# COMPACT_ATOMS: atom_id res chain seq x y z
N MET A 1 110.86 -29.70 55.97
CA MET A 1 109.83 -28.83 56.59
C MET A 1 108.93 -28.35 55.46
N PHE A 2 107.98 -29.19 55.02
CA PHE A 2 106.59 -29.30 55.49
C PHE A 2 105.75 -28.03 55.40
N SER A 3 104.72 -28.16 54.57
CA SER A 3 103.33 -27.75 54.82
C SER A 3 102.96 -26.28 54.60
N HIS A 4 102.30 -26.01 53.47
CA HIS A 4 100.92 -25.50 53.49
C HIS A 4 100.27 -25.67 52.11
N ILE A 5 99.71 -26.86 51.88
CA ILE A 5 98.59 -27.04 50.95
C ILE A 5 97.35 -26.69 51.77
N GLY A 6 96.62 -25.65 51.39
CA GLY A 6 95.49 -25.19 52.18
C GLY A 6 94.55 -24.26 51.41
N ASN A 7 93.52 -24.88 50.83
CA ASN A 7 92.16 -24.37 50.86
C ASN A 7 91.82 -23.08 50.04
N GLN A 8 91.75 -23.22 48.71
CA GLN A 8 90.98 -22.28 47.85
C GLN A 8 89.91 -22.98 46.99
N ALA A 9 89.49 -24.19 47.35
CA ALA A 9 88.51 -24.96 46.56
C ALA A 9 87.04 -24.84 47.05
N VAL A 10 86.78 -24.29 48.24
CA VAL A 10 85.47 -24.48 48.91
C VAL A 10 84.40 -23.42 48.53
N GLY A 11 84.76 -22.32 47.84
CA GLY A 11 83.81 -21.24 47.51
C GLY A 11 83.22 -21.23 46.10
N ARG A 12 83.72 -22.05 45.15
CA ARG A 12 83.36 -21.93 43.72
C ARG A 12 82.28 -22.89 43.24
N LEU A 13 82.03 -23.99 43.95
CA LEU A 13 81.05 -25.02 43.58
C LEU A 13 79.57 -24.55 43.61
N PRO A 14 79.07 -23.81 44.61
CA PRO A 14 77.65 -23.45 44.66
C PRO A 14 77.26 -22.36 43.64
N VAL A 15 78.20 -21.51 43.25
CA VAL A 15 77.98 -20.47 42.22
C VAL A 15 77.88 -21.10 40.83
N LEU A 16 78.80 -22.03 40.52
CA LEU A 16 78.83 -22.77 39.25
C LEU A 16 77.56 -23.62 39.03
N GLU A 17 77.07 -24.30 40.07
CA GLU A 17 75.81 -25.06 39.98
C GLU A 17 74.59 -24.17 39.74
N SER A 18 74.53 -22.97 40.34
CA SER A 18 73.42 -22.03 40.12
C SER A 18 73.41 -21.49 38.70
N THR A 19 74.58 -21.18 38.13
CA THR A 19 74.72 -20.72 36.74
C THR A 19 74.41 -21.81 35.74
N LEU A 20 74.79 -23.07 36.01
CA LEU A 20 74.45 -24.20 35.14
C LEU A 20 72.94 -24.45 35.12
N ARG A 21 72.26 -24.40 36.28
CA ARG A 21 70.78 -24.50 36.32
C ARG A 21 70.08 -23.33 35.61
N ALA A 22 70.64 -22.12 35.68
CA ALA A 22 70.11 -20.97 34.97
C ALA A 22 70.28 -21.11 33.45
N ILE A 23 71.43 -21.62 32.99
CA ILE A 23 71.70 -21.90 31.57
C ILE A 23 70.78 -23.00 31.05
N ASP A 24 70.61 -24.10 31.79
CA ASP A 24 69.68 -25.18 31.41
C ASP A 24 68.23 -24.68 31.38
N GLY A 25 67.83 -23.83 32.35
CA GLY A 25 66.51 -23.21 32.36
C GLY A 25 66.28 -22.24 31.19
N ILE A 26 67.31 -21.54 30.73
CA ILE A 26 67.24 -20.69 29.54
C ILE A 26 67.17 -21.57 28.28
N ARG A 27 67.96 -22.64 28.21
CA ARG A 27 67.97 -23.56 27.07
C ARG A 27 66.62 -24.23 26.86
N VAL A 28 65.99 -24.74 27.93
CA VAL A 28 64.64 -25.32 27.86
C VAL A 28 63.61 -24.27 27.42
N LYS A 29 63.76 -23.01 27.86
CA LYS A 29 62.89 -21.91 27.41
C LYS A 29 63.10 -21.55 25.93
N VAL A 30 64.33 -21.63 25.43
CA VAL A 30 64.63 -21.39 24.01
C VAL A 30 64.05 -22.51 23.15
N GLU A 31 64.27 -23.77 23.53
CA GLU A 31 63.72 -24.93 22.81
C GLU A 31 62.18 -24.89 22.78
N THR A 32 61.52 -24.54 23.88
CA THR A 32 60.06 -24.38 23.92
C THR A 32 59.55 -23.17 23.11
N HIS A 33 60.29 -22.06 23.06
CA HIS A 33 59.93 -20.93 22.21
C HIS A 33 60.09 -21.23 20.71
N GLU A 34 61.10 -22.02 20.33
CA GLU A 34 61.29 -22.46 18.95
C GLU A 34 60.12 -23.34 18.48
N GLU A 35 59.66 -24.28 19.31
CA GLU A 35 58.46 -25.09 19.02
C GLU A 35 57.20 -24.24 18.84
N VAL A 36 57.01 -23.22 19.69
CA VAL A 36 55.88 -22.29 19.59
C VAL A 36 55.98 -21.44 18.32
N LEU A 37 57.18 -20.97 17.95
CA LEU A 37 57.41 -20.21 16.71
C LEU A 37 57.05 -21.03 15.47
N PHE A 38 57.50 -22.29 15.39
CA PHE A 38 57.14 -23.18 14.28
C PHE A 38 55.63 -23.43 14.19
N ALA A 39 54.96 -23.63 15.33
CA ALA A 39 53.51 -23.80 15.37
C ALA A 39 52.75 -22.55 14.90
N LEU A 40 53.22 -21.36 15.26
CA LEU A 40 52.63 -20.09 14.84
C LEU A 40 52.85 -19.82 13.34
N GLU A 41 54.03 -20.11 12.80
CA GLU A 41 54.32 -19.96 11.37
C GLU A 41 53.42 -20.88 10.52
N ALA A 42 53.28 -22.15 10.93
CA ALA A 42 52.36 -23.08 10.27
C ALA A 42 50.90 -22.58 10.33
N ARG A 43 50.49 -21.98 11.46
CA ARG A 43 49.15 -21.42 11.62
C ARG A 43 48.92 -20.18 10.75
N ILE A 44 49.92 -19.30 10.61
CA ILE A 44 49.86 -18.11 9.73
C ILE A 44 49.68 -18.55 8.28
N LEU A 45 50.46 -19.52 7.80
CA LEU A 45 50.35 -20.03 6.43
C LEU A 45 48.97 -20.63 6.12
N GLU A 46 48.39 -21.38 7.06
CA GLU A 46 47.04 -21.93 6.88
C GLU A 46 45.97 -20.83 6.87
N LEU A 47 46.09 -19.82 7.74
CA LEU A 47 45.17 -18.68 7.76
C LEU A 47 45.25 -17.87 6.47
N GLU A 48 46.45 -17.61 5.94
CA GLU A 48 46.61 -16.93 4.65
C GLU A 48 45.97 -17.71 3.49
N ARG A 49 46.07 -19.04 3.52
CA ARG A 49 45.44 -19.91 2.52
C ARG A 49 43.92 -19.80 2.61
N GLN A 50 43.36 -19.81 3.82
CA GLN A 50 41.92 -19.66 4.05
C GLN A 50 41.41 -18.27 3.64
N VAL A 51 42.16 -17.20 3.93
CA VAL A 51 41.82 -15.84 3.50
C VAL A 51 41.81 -15.72 1.97
N ARG A 52 42.81 -16.28 1.28
CA ARG A 52 42.84 -16.27 -0.19
C ARG A 52 41.67 -17.04 -0.81
N LEU A 53 41.33 -18.20 -0.26
CA LEU A 53 40.17 -18.98 -0.70
C LEU A 53 38.85 -18.22 -0.45
N GLY A 54 38.70 -17.65 0.75
CA GLY A 54 37.55 -16.83 1.11
C GLY A 54 37.38 -15.62 0.18
N ALA A 55 38.46 -14.91 -0.13
CA ALA A 55 38.44 -13.76 -1.05
C ALA A 55 37.96 -14.15 -2.46
N LYS A 56 38.37 -15.33 -2.95
CA LYS A 56 37.92 -15.84 -4.26
C LYS A 56 36.43 -16.16 -4.27
N VAL A 57 35.94 -16.86 -3.25
CA VAL A 57 34.50 -17.19 -3.11
C VAL A 57 33.67 -15.90 -2.97
N HIS A 58 34.15 -14.92 -2.19
CA HIS A 58 33.48 -13.63 -2.08
C HIS A 58 33.42 -12.87 -3.40
N ALA A 59 34.48 -12.91 -4.21
CA ALA A 59 34.49 -12.29 -5.54
C ALA A 59 33.49 -12.96 -6.49
N GLU A 60 33.40 -14.30 -6.49
CA GLU A 60 32.44 -15.07 -7.29
C GLU A 60 30.99 -14.77 -6.86
N HIS A 61 30.71 -14.73 -5.56
CA HIS A 61 29.39 -14.36 -5.04
C HIS A 61 29.02 -12.92 -5.37
N ALA A 62 29.96 -11.97 -5.26
CA ALA A 62 29.72 -10.57 -5.60
C ALA A 62 29.38 -10.39 -7.08
N ALA A 63 30.05 -11.13 -7.98
CA ALA A 63 29.75 -11.14 -9.41
C ALA A 63 28.34 -11.70 -9.69
N ALA A 64 27.98 -12.83 -9.08
CA ALA A 64 26.66 -13.44 -9.22
C ALA A 64 25.53 -12.51 -8.72
N ILE A 65 25.72 -11.87 -7.56
CA ILE A 65 24.76 -10.89 -7.02
C ILE A 65 24.58 -9.71 -7.98
N LYS A 66 25.67 -9.20 -8.56
CA LYS A 66 25.60 -8.09 -9.53
C LYS A 66 24.82 -8.49 -10.78
N GLU A 67 25.02 -9.70 -11.29
CA GLU A 67 24.29 -10.20 -12.45
C GLU A 67 22.79 -10.40 -12.15
N ILE A 68 22.45 -10.98 -11.00
CA ILE A 68 21.06 -11.14 -10.56
C ILE A 68 20.37 -9.77 -10.42
N LYS A 69 21.05 -8.78 -9.80
CA LYS A 69 20.53 -7.41 -9.68
C LYS A 69 20.27 -6.76 -11.03
N SER A 70 21.17 -6.97 -12.01
CA SER A 70 21.01 -6.47 -13.37
C SER A 70 19.79 -7.08 -14.06
N ARG A 71 19.66 -8.42 -14.02
CA ARG A 71 18.50 -9.13 -14.60
C ARG A 71 17.18 -8.71 -13.94
N LEU A 72 17.17 -8.56 -12.61
CA LEU A 72 16.01 -8.08 -11.87
C LEU A 72 15.62 -6.66 -12.29
N SER A 73 16.60 -5.76 -12.44
CA SER A 73 16.36 -4.38 -12.87
C SER A 73 15.74 -4.31 -14.28
N THR A 74 16.21 -5.15 -15.20
CA THR A 74 15.68 -5.26 -16.56
C THR A 74 14.25 -5.82 -16.56
N LEU A 75 13.99 -6.88 -15.78
CA LEU A 75 12.65 -7.45 -15.63
C LEU A 75 11.67 -6.45 -15.01
N MET A 76 12.10 -5.72 -13.98
CA MET A 76 11.31 -4.67 -13.34
C MET A 76 11.01 -3.54 -14.33
N ALA A 77 12.01 -3.03 -15.06
CA ALA A 77 11.80 -1.98 -16.05
C ALA A 77 10.83 -2.40 -17.17
N THR A 78 10.91 -3.66 -17.62
CA THR A 78 10.01 -4.21 -18.65
C THR A 78 8.58 -4.33 -18.11
N LYS A 79 8.42 -4.86 -16.88
CA LYS A 79 7.12 -4.99 -16.21
C LYS A 79 6.49 -3.62 -15.93
N THR A 80 7.26 -2.65 -15.45
CA THR A 80 6.80 -1.28 -15.19
C THR A 80 6.34 -0.57 -16.47
N ARG A 81 7.05 -0.73 -17.59
CA ARG A 81 6.61 -0.15 -18.88
C ARG A 81 5.29 -0.74 -19.37
N GLN A 82 5.14 -2.07 -19.32
CA GLN A 82 3.89 -2.73 -19.70
C GLN A 82 2.72 -2.35 -18.76
N GLN A 83 2.97 -2.31 -17.45
CA GLN A 83 1.97 -1.90 -16.47
C GLN A 83 1.60 -0.42 -16.60
N SER A 84 2.55 0.48 -16.92
CA SER A 84 2.25 1.90 -17.10
C SER A 84 1.30 2.19 -18.27
N ASN A 85 1.45 1.47 -19.38
CA ASN A 85 0.57 1.63 -20.55
C ASN A 85 -0.82 1.03 -20.30
N LEU A 86 -0.91 -0.13 -19.63
CA LEU A 86 -2.18 -0.74 -19.26
C LEU A 86 -2.91 0.09 -18.19
N ALA A 87 -2.19 0.60 -17.20
CA ALA A 87 -2.72 1.53 -16.20
C ALA A 87 -3.25 2.80 -16.88
N SER A 88 -2.49 3.42 -17.79
CA SER A 88 -2.93 4.62 -18.50
C SER A 88 -4.23 4.41 -19.28
N ASN A 89 -4.41 3.26 -19.94
CA ASN A 89 -5.64 2.95 -20.67
C ASN A 89 -6.80 2.60 -19.73
N ALA A 90 -6.55 1.86 -18.65
CA ALA A 90 -7.55 1.55 -17.64
C ALA A 90 -8.06 2.82 -16.95
N HIS A 91 -7.16 3.75 -16.60
CA HIS A 91 -7.50 5.06 -16.04
C HIS A 91 -8.37 5.88 -17.00
N ALA A 92 -8.01 5.96 -18.29
CA ALA A 92 -8.82 6.67 -19.28
C ALA A 92 -10.22 6.06 -19.48
N ALA A 93 -10.31 4.72 -19.43
CA ALA A 93 -11.59 4.02 -19.47
C ALA A 93 -12.45 4.31 -18.22
N MET A 94 -11.85 4.35 -17.03
CA MET A 94 -12.55 4.70 -15.79
C MET A 94 -12.99 6.16 -15.75
N GLU A 95 -12.18 7.07 -16.29
CA GLU A 95 -12.57 8.47 -16.45
C GLU A 95 -13.82 8.58 -17.32
N THR A 96 -13.80 7.95 -18.50
CA THR A 96 -14.96 7.92 -19.42
C THR A 96 -16.20 7.32 -18.75
N PHE A 97 -16.02 6.20 -18.04
CA PHE A 97 -17.09 5.55 -17.27
C PHE A 97 -17.68 6.48 -16.20
N SER A 98 -16.84 7.18 -15.44
CA SER A 98 -17.28 8.10 -14.39
C SER A 98 -18.07 9.29 -14.95
N GLN A 99 -17.68 9.80 -16.13
CA GLN A 99 -18.42 10.86 -16.82
C GLN A 99 -19.78 10.37 -17.31
N GLU A 100 -19.88 9.13 -17.83
CA GLU A 100 -21.17 8.53 -18.20
C GLU A 100 -22.10 8.42 -16.98
N VAL A 101 -21.57 8.01 -15.83
CA VAL A 101 -22.33 7.89 -14.58
C VAL A 101 -22.77 9.26 -14.08
N LYS A 102 -21.86 10.25 -14.08
CA LYS A 102 -22.17 11.63 -13.71
C LYS A 102 -23.30 12.18 -14.57
N GLN A 103 -23.18 12.03 -15.90
CA GLN A 103 -24.21 12.47 -16.83
C GLN A 103 -25.55 11.77 -16.60
N PHE A 104 -25.53 10.46 -16.31
CA PHE A 104 -26.74 9.71 -15.98
C PHE A 104 -27.42 10.26 -14.72
N ILE A 105 -26.66 10.55 -13.66
CA ILE A 105 -27.21 11.13 -12.43
C ILE A 105 -27.77 12.54 -12.69
N GLU A 106 -26.97 13.41 -13.31
CA GLU A 106 -27.31 14.82 -13.50
C GLU A 106 -28.46 15.03 -14.48
N GLN A 107 -28.54 14.22 -15.54
CA GLN A 107 -29.55 14.40 -16.58
C GLN A 107 -30.72 13.45 -16.37
N ARG A 108 -30.46 12.15 -16.28
CA ARG A 108 -31.53 11.15 -16.33
C ARG A 108 -32.22 10.97 -14.98
N LEU A 109 -31.47 10.79 -13.88
CA LEU A 109 -32.08 10.63 -12.56
C LEU A 109 -32.80 11.90 -12.12
N GLN A 110 -32.21 13.08 -12.36
CA GLN A 110 -32.90 14.34 -12.06
C GLN A 110 -34.21 14.50 -12.85
N ASN A 111 -34.25 14.13 -14.12
CA ASN A 111 -35.48 14.21 -14.91
C ASN A 111 -36.55 13.25 -14.41
N VAL A 112 -36.18 12.02 -14.03
CA VAL A 112 -37.11 11.06 -13.41
C VAL A 112 -37.61 11.58 -12.06
N ALA A 113 -36.73 12.12 -11.23
CA ALA A 113 -37.13 12.70 -9.94
C ALA A 113 -38.09 13.89 -10.12
N ARG A 114 -37.79 14.80 -11.06
CA ARG A 114 -38.64 15.98 -11.34
C ARG A 114 -40.03 15.58 -11.84
N SER A 115 -40.13 14.61 -12.75
CA SER A 115 -41.44 14.18 -13.28
C SER A 115 -42.29 13.46 -12.23
N ARG A 116 -41.67 12.96 -11.16
CA ARG A 116 -42.35 12.25 -10.07
C ARG A 116 -42.56 13.06 -8.80
N LEU A 117 -41.94 14.24 -8.69
CA LEU A 117 -41.93 15.04 -7.46
C LEU A 117 -43.33 15.32 -6.89
N ALA A 118 -44.32 15.57 -7.75
CA ALA A 118 -45.69 15.88 -7.36
C ALA A 118 -46.49 14.67 -6.83
N TYR A 119 -46.00 13.45 -7.03
CA TYR A 119 -46.70 12.21 -6.69
C TYR A 119 -46.15 11.53 -5.42
N VAL A 120 -45.12 12.13 -4.78
CA VAL A 120 -44.45 11.58 -3.59
C VAL A 120 -44.88 12.39 -2.36
N ASP A 121 -45.88 11.88 -1.65
CA ASP A 121 -46.54 12.61 -0.54
C ASP A 121 -45.59 12.94 0.62
N GLY A 122 -44.66 12.03 0.94
CA GLY A 122 -43.70 12.19 2.05
C GLY A 122 -42.67 13.31 1.89
N LEU A 123 -42.61 13.97 0.72
CA LEU A 123 -41.70 15.10 0.51
C LEU A 123 -42.30 16.45 0.93
N THR A 124 -43.62 16.50 1.19
CA THR A 124 -44.31 17.75 1.54
C THR A 124 -43.85 18.33 2.88
N GLU A 125 -43.38 17.48 3.79
CA GLU A 125 -42.83 17.84 5.10
C GLU A 125 -41.52 18.64 5.01
N PHE A 126 -40.81 18.56 3.88
CA PHE A 126 -39.52 19.24 3.69
C PHE A 126 -39.68 20.59 2.95
N PRO A 127 -38.76 21.55 3.20
CA PRO A 127 -38.68 22.78 2.43
C PRO A 127 -38.61 22.52 0.93
N GLN A 128 -39.26 23.34 0.11
CA GLN A 128 -39.36 23.13 -1.34
C GLN A 128 -38.00 22.92 -2.01
N ARG A 129 -36.97 23.66 -1.58
CA ARG A 129 -35.58 23.55 -2.07
C ARG A 129 -34.93 22.18 -1.82
N GLU A 130 -35.38 21.45 -0.80
CA GLU A 130 -34.83 20.14 -0.42
C GLU A 130 -35.51 18.96 -1.13
N ARG A 131 -36.76 19.13 -1.60
CA ARG A 131 -37.59 18.01 -2.05
C ARG A 131 -36.96 17.24 -3.21
N LEU A 132 -36.51 17.95 -4.25
CA LEU A 132 -35.86 17.32 -5.40
C LEU A 132 -34.51 16.67 -5.04
N PRO A 133 -33.57 17.37 -4.36
CA PRO A 133 -32.32 16.75 -3.88
C PRO A 133 -32.56 15.49 -3.03
N ARG A 134 -33.54 15.52 -2.12
CA ARG A 134 -33.89 14.36 -1.29
C ARG A 134 -34.38 13.19 -2.12
N LEU A 135 -35.23 13.44 -3.10
CA LEU A 135 -35.73 12.40 -3.99
C LEU A 135 -34.60 11.80 -4.84
N VAL A 136 -33.71 12.63 -5.38
CA VAL A 136 -32.53 12.17 -6.13
C VAL A 136 -31.62 11.34 -5.22
N GLY A 137 -31.34 11.80 -4.00
CA GLY A 137 -30.58 11.05 -2.99
C GLY A 137 -31.19 9.68 -2.69
N GLY A 138 -32.51 9.61 -2.50
CA GLY A 138 -33.21 8.34 -2.29
C GLY A 138 -33.13 7.39 -3.49
N ILE A 139 -33.21 7.90 -4.72
CA ILE A 139 -33.01 7.10 -5.94
C ILE A 139 -31.56 6.59 -5.99
N CYS A 140 -30.59 7.45 -5.75
CA CYS A 140 -29.16 7.11 -5.73
C CYS A 140 -28.85 6.04 -4.68
N GLU A 141 -29.42 6.13 -3.48
CA GLU A 141 -29.28 5.13 -2.42
C GLU A 141 -29.78 3.75 -2.89
N ILE A 142 -30.95 3.69 -3.53
CA ILE A 142 -31.49 2.42 -4.05
C ILE A 142 -30.63 1.86 -5.19
N LEU A 143 -30.12 2.72 -6.08
CA LEU A 143 -29.39 2.28 -7.27
C LEU A 143 -27.91 2.00 -7.01
N PHE A 144 -27.26 2.75 -6.13
CA PHE A 144 -25.80 2.72 -5.92
C PHE A 144 -25.39 2.42 -4.47
N GLY A 145 -26.35 2.18 -3.58
CA GLY A 145 -26.09 1.76 -2.21
C GLY A 145 -25.46 0.37 -2.09
N GLU A 146 -25.23 -0.04 -0.84
CA GLU A 146 -24.57 -1.30 -0.50
C GLU A 146 -25.30 -2.53 -1.09
N TYR A 147 -26.63 -2.50 -1.04
CA TYR A 147 -27.47 -3.59 -1.52
C TYR A 147 -27.64 -3.58 -3.05
N PRO A 148 -27.95 -4.74 -3.66
CA PRO A 148 -28.35 -4.80 -5.07
C PRO A 148 -29.55 -3.89 -5.35
N PRO A 149 -29.60 -3.22 -6.51
CA PRO A 149 -30.72 -2.36 -6.88
C PRO A 149 -32.05 -3.12 -6.88
N ASP A 150 -33.09 -2.47 -6.36
CA ASP A 150 -34.43 -3.04 -6.26
C ASP A 150 -35.45 -2.13 -6.97
N LEU A 151 -35.99 -2.63 -8.09
CA LEU A 151 -36.97 -1.91 -8.89
C LEU A 151 -38.28 -1.66 -8.13
N ASN A 152 -38.68 -2.57 -7.25
CA ASN A 152 -39.91 -2.40 -6.47
C ASN A 152 -39.72 -1.28 -5.44
N LYS A 153 -38.59 -1.24 -4.72
CA LYS A 153 -38.27 -0.11 -3.84
C LYS A 153 -38.24 1.21 -4.60
N LEU A 154 -37.64 1.23 -5.78
CA LEU A 154 -37.57 2.43 -6.60
C LEU A 154 -38.97 2.89 -7.06
N ARG A 155 -39.85 1.95 -7.43
CA ARG A 155 -41.24 2.23 -7.77
C ARG A 155 -42.03 2.77 -6.58
N THR A 156 -41.89 2.16 -5.41
CA THR A 156 -42.53 2.61 -4.17
C THR A 156 -42.07 4.03 -3.80
N LEU A 157 -40.76 4.31 -3.88
CA LEU A 157 -40.21 5.64 -3.62
C LEU A 157 -40.81 6.71 -4.55
N LEU A 158 -40.99 6.38 -5.83
CA LEU A 158 -41.45 7.31 -6.86
C LEU A 158 -42.96 7.32 -7.09
N ASN A 159 -43.70 6.50 -6.33
CA ASN A 159 -45.12 6.23 -6.53
C ASN A 159 -45.44 5.94 -8.02
N ALA A 160 -44.60 5.11 -8.66
CA ALA A 160 -44.68 4.83 -10.09
C ALA A 160 -45.71 3.72 -10.37
N PRO A 161 -46.52 3.86 -11.45
CA PRO A 161 -47.49 2.85 -11.84
C PRO A 161 -46.80 1.57 -12.33
N ASP A 162 -47.59 0.51 -12.43
CA ASP A 162 -47.15 -0.84 -12.81
C ASP A 162 -46.92 -1.02 -14.31
N TYR A 163 -47.42 -0.08 -15.12
CA TYR A 163 -47.36 -0.14 -16.58
C TYR A 163 -47.43 1.26 -17.21
N GLY A 164 -47.11 1.32 -18.51
CA GLY A 164 -47.14 2.53 -19.33
C GLY A 164 -45.80 3.27 -19.40
N GLY A 165 -45.72 4.33 -20.19
CA GLY A 165 -44.44 4.98 -20.52
C GLY A 165 -43.65 5.50 -19.32
N ALA A 166 -44.34 5.79 -18.22
CA ALA A 166 -43.73 6.27 -16.99
C ALA A 166 -43.12 5.13 -16.14
N PHE A 167 -43.60 3.89 -16.30
CA PHE A 167 -42.95 2.67 -15.83
C PHE A 167 -41.79 2.29 -16.76
N ASP A 168 -41.97 2.36 -18.08
CA ASP A 168 -40.93 2.04 -19.06
C ASP A 168 -39.69 2.93 -18.88
N SER A 169 -39.89 4.24 -18.73
CA SER A 169 -38.81 5.20 -18.45
C SER A 169 -38.06 4.86 -17.16
N LEU A 170 -38.79 4.40 -16.14
CA LEU A 170 -38.20 3.98 -14.86
C LEU A 170 -37.41 2.68 -15.03
N ASN A 171 -37.96 1.69 -15.70
CA ASN A 171 -37.33 0.40 -15.95
C ASN A 171 -36.05 0.55 -16.80
N ASP A 172 -36.05 1.42 -17.80
CA ASP A 172 -34.86 1.72 -18.59
C ASP A 172 -33.78 2.41 -17.74
N THR A 173 -34.20 3.31 -16.83
CA THR A 173 -33.30 3.99 -15.90
C THR A 173 -32.67 3.00 -14.92
N PHE A 174 -33.49 2.10 -14.38
CA PHE A 174 -33.06 1.00 -13.53
C PHE A 174 -32.08 0.07 -14.25
N SER A 175 -32.42 -0.38 -15.46
CA SER A 175 -31.58 -1.25 -16.29
C SER A 175 -30.23 -0.62 -16.60
N LYS A 176 -30.20 0.69 -16.92
CA LYS A 176 -28.96 1.42 -17.13
C LYS A 176 -28.10 1.49 -15.86
N ALA A 177 -28.69 1.78 -14.70
CA ALA A 177 -27.96 1.76 -13.43
C ALA A 177 -27.41 0.37 -13.08
N CYS A 178 -28.19 -0.69 -13.30
CA CYS A 178 -27.74 -2.08 -13.17
C CYS A 178 -26.56 -2.37 -14.10
N SER A 179 -26.57 -1.87 -15.33
CA SER A 179 -25.44 -1.99 -16.25
C SER A 179 -24.17 -1.32 -15.72
N PHE A 180 -24.29 -0.17 -15.04
CA PHE A 180 -23.14 0.51 -14.44
C PHE A 180 -22.55 -0.30 -13.29
N ARG A 181 -23.40 -0.87 -12.42
CA ARG A 181 -22.93 -1.77 -11.36
C ARG A 181 -22.29 -3.03 -11.92
N ALA A 182 -22.87 -3.63 -12.96
CA ALA A 182 -22.30 -4.80 -13.62
C ALA A 182 -20.93 -4.50 -14.23
N LYS A 183 -20.78 -3.37 -14.93
CA LYS A 183 -19.49 -2.90 -15.46
C LYS A 183 -18.48 -2.66 -14.35
N ALA A 184 -18.85 -1.97 -13.27
CA ALA A 184 -17.98 -1.71 -12.13
C ALA A 184 -17.54 -3.02 -11.44
N ARG A 185 -18.42 -4.02 -11.34
CA ARG A 185 -18.12 -5.33 -10.75
C ARG A 185 -17.27 -6.22 -11.66
N ALA A 186 -17.42 -6.09 -12.98
CA ALA A 186 -16.64 -6.83 -13.97
C ALA A 186 -15.23 -6.23 -14.17
N SER A 187 -14.98 -5.03 -13.63
CA SER A 187 -13.64 -4.43 -13.60
C SER A 187 -12.70 -5.29 -12.75
N GLU A 188 -11.46 -5.43 -13.19
CA GLU A 188 -10.39 -6.03 -12.38
C GLU A 188 -9.96 -5.13 -11.21
N MET A 189 -10.37 -3.86 -11.22
CA MET A 189 -10.07 -2.86 -10.19
C MET A 189 -11.18 -2.77 -9.15
N ARG A 190 -10.83 -2.41 -7.91
CA ARG A 190 -11.79 -2.28 -6.81
C ARG A 190 -12.61 -0.99 -6.98
N CYS A 191 -13.80 -1.14 -7.54
CA CYS A 191 -14.76 -0.04 -7.71
C CYS A 191 -15.66 0.07 -6.47
N THR A 192 -15.88 1.28 -5.93
CA THR A 192 -16.72 1.50 -4.74
C THR A 192 -17.55 2.77 -4.88
N TRP A 193 -18.81 2.70 -4.42
CA TRP A 193 -19.74 3.83 -4.33
C TRP A 193 -19.82 4.29 -2.88
N HIS A 194 -19.72 5.60 -2.65
CA HIS A 194 -19.70 6.18 -1.29
C HIS A 194 -20.90 7.10 -1.10
N LEU A 195 -21.82 6.69 -0.21
CA LEU A 195 -23.03 7.42 0.18
C LEU A 195 -22.99 7.85 1.65
N ASP A 196 -21.98 7.40 2.39
CA ASP A 196 -21.71 7.82 3.75
C ASP A 196 -21.35 9.30 3.81
N PHE A 197 -21.84 9.96 4.86
CA PHE A 197 -21.55 11.36 5.16
C PHE A 197 -21.77 11.65 6.64
N THR A 198 -21.17 12.75 7.11
CA THR A 198 -21.40 13.24 8.47
C THR A 198 -22.31 14.47 8.42
N LYS A 199 -23.54 14.33 8.93
CA LYS A 199 -24.49 15.46 9.03
C LYS A 199 -23.94 16.55 9.95
N GLY A 200 -24.02 17.80 9.51
CA GLY A 200 -23.53 18.98 10.24
C GLY A 200 -22.03 19.25 10.08
N ALA A 201 -21.28 18.37 9.41
CA ALA A 201 -19.87 18.62 9.11
C ALA A 201 -19.70 19.75 8.09
N ALA A 202 -18.51 20.36 8.09
CA ALA A 202 -18.10 21.25 7.01
C ALA A 202 -17.95 20.43 5.71
N LEU A 203 -18.19 21.07 4.58
CA LEU A 203 -17.96 20.46 3.27
C LEU A 203 -16.46 20.11 3.10
N ASP A 204 -16.18 18.87 2.70
CA ASP A 204 -14.83 18.45 2.30
C ASP A 204 -14.67 18.69 0.78
N PRO A 205 -13.94 19.74 0.34
CA PRO A 205 -13.86 20.10 -1.08
C PRO A 205 -13.13 19.06 -1.93
N ASP A 206 -12.32 18.19 -1.32
CA ASP A 206 -11.57 17.17 -2.06
C ASP A 206 -12.43 15.95 -2.37
N ARG A 207 -13.52 15.74 -1.62
CA ARG A 207 -14.40 14.57 -1.74
C ARG A 207 -15.86 14.91 -2.04
N GLN A 208 -16.27 16.15 -1.81
CA GLN A 208 -17.65 16.60 -1.86
C GLN A 208 -17.81 17.92 -2.65
N SER A 209 -18.92 18.03 -3.36
CA SER A 209 -19.38 19.24 -4.02
C SER A 209 -20.78 19.58 -3.53
N PRO A 210 -21.10 20.86 -3.28
CA PRO A 210 -22.47 21.24 -2.95
C PRO A 210 -23.38 21.00 -4.15
N TRP A 211 -24.62 20.61 -3.88
CA TRP A 211 -25.67 20.49 -4.88
C TRP A 211 -25.93 21.86 -5.53
N PRO A 212 -26.24 21.94 -6.84
CA PRO A 212 -26.56 23.22 -7.48
C PRO A 212 -27.64 23.97 -6.72
N SER A 213 -27.42 25.25 -6.40
CA SER A 213 -28.21 26.15 -5.53
C SER A 213 -27.91 26.15 -4.02
N CYS A 214 -27.01 25.28 -3.54
CA CYS A 214 -26.61 25.29 -2.13
C CYS A 214 -25.35 26.15 -1.89
N ASP A 215 -25.18 26.66 -0.67
CA ASP A 215 -24.01 27.45 -0.28
C ASP A 215 -22.80 26.52 -0.02
N SER A 216 -21.67 26.79 -0.68
CA SER A 216 -20.43 26.03 -0.49
C SER A 216 -19.83 26.18 0.92
N ARG A 217 -20.27 27.19 1.69
CA ARG A 217 -19.88 27.39 3.10
C ARG A 217 -20.87 26.75 4.09
N GLY A 218 -22.01 26.28 3.61
CA GLY A 218 -23.03 25.62 4.41
C GLY A 218 -22.56 24.28 4.96
N ARG A 219 -23.24 23.78 6.00
CA ARG A 219 -22.93 22.46 6.58
C ARG A 219 -23.65 21.37 5.80
N VAL A 220 -23.01 20.20 5.69
CA VAL A 220 -23.57 19.04 4.98
C VAL A 220 -24.82 18.55 5.71
N LEU A 221 -25.96 18.47 5.02
CA LEU A 221 -27.22 17.98 5.59
C LEU A 221 -27.54 16.55 5.15
N PHE A 222 -27.32 16.22 3.89
CA PHE A 222 -27.51 14.89 3.31
C PHE A 222 -26.82 14.73 1.95
N VAL A 223 -26.59 13.48 1.53
CA VAL A 223 -26.03 13.14 0.22
C VAL A 223 -27.13 13.11 -0.84
N VAL A 224 -26.83 13.66 -2.01
CA VAL A 224 -27.70 13.67 -3.19
C VAL A 224 -27.22 12.70 -4.26
N ALA A 225 -25.90 12.59 -4.45
CA ALA A 225 -25.29 11.64 -5.38
C ALA A 225 -24.04 11.01 -4.77
N PRO A 226 -23.77 9.73 -5.05
CA PRO A 226 -22.62 9.02 -4.50
C PRO A 226 -21.30 9.59 -5.03
N ALA A 227 -20.23 9.45 -4.24
CA ALA A 227 -18.88 9.44 -4.79
C ALA A 227 -18.58 8.09 -5.44
N PHE A 228 -17.66 8.07 -6.40
CA PHE A 228 -17.17 6.84 -7.04
C PHE A 228 -15.64 6.79 -7.00
N THR A 229 -15.10 5.71 -6.46
CA THR A 229 -13.66 5.47 -6.37
C THR A 229 -13.27 4.17 -7.06
N VAL A 230 -12.07 4.14 -7.64
CA VAL A 230 -11.44 2.93 -8.19
C VAL A 230 -10.05 2.82 -7.58
N ASP A 231 -9.76 1.73 -6.87
CA ASP A 231 -8.51 1.52 -6.11
C ASP A 231 -8.13 2.75 -5.27
N ASP A 232 -9.10 3.25 -4.51
CA ASP A 232 -9.03 4.44 -3.64
C ASP A 232 -8.81 5.80 -4.34
N GLN A 233 -8.68 5.82 -5.67
CA GLN A 233 -8.67 7.07 -6.44
C GLN A 233 -10.10 7.56 -6.70
N LEU A 234 -10.37 8.84 -6.44
CA LEU A 234 -11.66 9.48 -6.68
C LEU A 234 -11.85 9.84 -8.15
N TYR A 235 -12.94 9.36 -8.75
CA TYR A 235 -13.34 9.69 -10.13
C TYR A 235 -14.65 10.50 -10.18
N LEU A 236 -15.54 10.29 -9.21
CA LEU A 236 -16.74 11.10 -9.05
C LEU A 236 -16.80 11.64 -7.63
N VAL A 237 -16.87 12.97 -7.53
CA VAL A 237 -17.05 13.69 -6.27
C VAL A 237 -18.49 13.51 -5.78
N GLN A 238 -18.67 13.29 -4.48
CA GLN A 238 -19.99 13.15 -3.86
C GLN A 238 -20.74 14.47 -3.95
N GLN A 239 -22.01 14.45 -4.38
CA GLN A 239 -22.83 15.67 -4.34
C GLN A 239 -23.66 15.68 -3.06
N VAL A 240 -23.63 16.79 -2.33
CA VAL A 240 -24.29 16.93 -1.03
C VAL A 240 -25.16 18.17 -0.97
N PHE A 241 -26.29 18.10 -0.27
CA PHE A 241 -27.10 19.27 0.03
C PHE A 241 -26.54 19.96 1.28
N THR A 242 -26.30 21.28 1.20
CA THR A 242 -25.82 22.09 2.31
C THR A 242 -26.86 23.13 2.72
N GLY A 243 -26.82 23.55 3.99
CA GLY A 243 -27.75 24.54 4.55
C GLY A 243 -27.11 25.48 5.56
#